data_AF-A0A1I1VFM8-F1
#
_entry.id   AF-A0A1I1VFM8-F1
#
_cell.length_a   1.000
_cell.length_b   1.000
_cell.length_c   1.000
_cell.angle_alpha   90.00
_cell.angle_beta   90.00
_cell.angle_gamma   90.00
#
_symmetry.space_group_name_H-M   'P 1'
#
loop_
_entity.id
_entity.type
_entity.pdbx_description
1 polymer ?
#
loop_
_entity_poly.entity_id
_entity_poly.type
_entity_poly.pdbx_seq_one_letter_code
_entity_poly.pdbx_strand_id
1 'polypeptide(L)'
;MFRRWWRRRRKREADANLTITGECNQCGACCAQVLLISGGRPVKSRRAFRRLVRRDPAYAMFRPVDRNGRGELRFTCDNLGGDGRCTIHDRRPQLCRDYPSVAMVRAGGELPAECSYQVVPLQDFRTLLEAARPRD
;
A
#
# COMPACT_ATOMS: atom_id res chain seq x y z
N MET A 1 7.58 -33.21 19.90
CA MET A 1 8.40 -32.46 18.92
C MET A 1 7.65 -32.00 17.66
N PHE A 2 6.45 -32.51 17.34
CA PHE A 2 5.71 -32.21 16.09
C PHE A 2 4.87 -30.91 16.09
N ARG A 3 4.46 -30.39 17.25
CA ARG A 3 3.57 -29.21 17.38
C ARG A 3 4.21 -27.86 17.06
N ARG A 4 5.54 -27.80 16.97
CA ARG A 4 6.32 -26.55 16.78
C ARG A 4 6.68 -26.31 15.31
N TRP A 5 6.67 -27.37 14.48
CA TRP A 5 6.88 -27.31 13.04
C TRP A 5 5.60 -26.92 12.30
N TRP A 6 4.46 -27.51 12.69
CA TRP A 6 3.12 -27.14 12.19
C TRP A 6 2.73 -25.67 12.43
N ARG A 7 3.18 -25.06 13.53
CA ARG A 7 2.96 -23.64 13.82
C ARG A 7 3.82 -22.69 12.98
N ARG A 8 4.98 -23.13 12.50
CA ARG A 8 5.84 -22.33 11.60
C ARG A 8 5.37 -22.44 10.14
N ARG A 9 4.82 -23.60 9.75
CA ARG A 9 4.27 -23.84 8.41
C ARG A 9 2.96 -23.06 8.17
N ARG A 10 2.02 -23.12 9.12
CA ARG A 10 0.79 -22.28 9.10
C ARG A 10 1.02 -20.77 9.10
N LYS A 11 2.18 -20.31 9.60
CA LYS A 11 2.52 -18.88 9.61
C LYS A 11 2.94 -18.34 8.24
N ARG A 12 3.28 -19.24 7.28
CA ARG A 12 3.55 -18.90 5.87
C ARG A 12 2.30 -19.00 4.99
N GLU A 13 1.31 -19.80 5.39
CA GLU A 13 0.03 -19.96 4.68
C GLU A 13 -0.99 -18.86 5.01
N ALA A 14 -0.75 -18.09 6.08
CA ALA A 14 -1.51 -16.89 6.43
C ALA A 14 -0.95 -15.61 5.76
N ASP A 15 -0.07 -15.76 4.77
CA ASP A 15 0.32 -14.66 3.89
C ASP A 15 -0.89 -14.34 3.02
N ALA A 16 -1.71 -13.38 3.46
CA ALA A 16 -2.88 -12.92 2.75
C ALA A 16 -2.52 -12.67 1.27
N ASN A 17 -3.03 -13.59 0.47
CA ASN A 17 -3.06 -13.61 -0.98
C ASN A 17 -3.94 -12.44 -1.41
N LEU A 18 -3.36 -11.25 -1.56
CA LEU A 18 -4.06 -10.04 -1.99
C LEU A 18 -3.59 -9.68 -3.40
N THR A 19 -4.53 -9.27 -4.25
CA THR A 19 -4.26 -8.64 -5.52
C THR A 19 -4.96 -7.27 -5.58
N ILE A 20 -4.43 -6.41 -6.42
CA ILE A 20 -4.93 -5.06 -6.62
C ILE A 20 -5.50 -4.99 -8.03
N THR A 21 -6.76 -4.59 -8.12
CA THR A 21 -7.49 -4.48 -9.38
C THR A 21 -7.98 -3.04 -9.57
N GLY A 22 -8.41 -2.73 -10.79
CA GLY A 22 -8.83 -1.38 -11.18
C GLY A 22 -7.69 -0.55 -11.75
N GLU A 23 -8.01 0.72 -12.01
CA GLU A 23 -7.09 1.68 -12.61
C GLU A 23 -7.23 3.04 -11.92
N CYS A 24 -6.27 3.94 -12.15
CA CYS A 24 -6.32 5.27 -11.57
C CYS A 24 -7.40 6.13 -12.23
N ASN A 25 -8.41 6.55 -11.46
CA ASN A 25 -9.46 7.48 -11.89
C ASN A 25 -9.10 8.98 -11.70
N GLN A 26 -7.82 9.29 -11.45
CA GLN A 26 -7.34 10.65 -11.19
C GLN A 26 -8.06 11.40 -10.04
N CYS A 27 -8.60 10.69 -9.04
CA CYS A 27 -9.22 11.32 -7.86
C CYS A 27 -8.27 12.17 -7.01
N GLY A 28 -6.95 12.01 -7.17
CA GLY A 28 -5.92 12.77 -6.43
C GLY A 28 -5.77 12.41 -4.96
N ALA A 29 -6.59 11.52 -4.42
CA ALA A 29 -6.56 11.14 -3.01
C ALA A 29 -5.20 10.55 -2.58
N CYS A 30 -4.54 9.80 -3.47
CA CYS A 30 -3.19 9.29 -3.22
C CYS A 30 -2.13 10.40 -3.17
N CYS A 31 -2.36 11.54 -3.81
CA CYS A 31 -1.48 12.72 -3.75
C CYS A 31 -1.79 13.59 -2.53
N ALA A 32 -3.04 13.65 -2.08
CA ALA A 32 -3.45 14.42 -0.91
C ALA A 32 -2.90 13.83 0.39
N GLN A 33 -3.00 12.51 0.56
CA GLN A 33 -2.60 11.82 1.79
C GLN A 33 -1.89 10.49 1.50
N VAL A 34 -0.57 10.56 1.33
CA VAL A 34 0.29 9.41 0.97
C VAL A 34 0.82 8.73 2.24
N LEU A 35 0.73 7.40 2.29
CA LEU A 35 1.46 6.56 3.24
C LEU A 35 2.71 5.98 2.57
N LEU A 36 3.88 6.57 2.82
CA LEU A 36 5.13 6.09 2.23
C LEU A 36 5.63 4.84 2.96
N ILE A 37 5.92 3.79 2.19
CA ILE A 37 6.49 2.52 2.68
C ILE A 37 7.96 2.45 2.29
N SER A 38 8.82 2.11 3.26
CA SER A 38 10.24 1.84 3.03
C SER A 38 10.68 0.61 3.82
N GLY A 39 11.22 -0.40 3.13
CA GLY A 39 11.60 -1.67 3.78
C GLY A 39 10.41 -2.40 4.39
N GLY A 40 9.24 -2.33 3.73
CA GLY A 40 8.00 -2.98 4.19
C GLY A 40 7.34 -2.32 5.40
N ARG A 41 7.79 -1.12 5.81
CA ARG A 41 7.23 -0.40 6.96
C ARG A 41 6.91 1.05 6.60
N PRO A 42 5.86 1.63 7.21
CA PRO A 42 5.58 3.06 7.06
C PRO A 42 6.73 3.94 7.54
N VAL A 43 6.94 5.06 6.86
CA VAL A 43 7.91 6.07 7.27
C VAL A 43 7.37 6.82 8.49
N LYS A 44 8.05 6.70 9.64
CA LYS A 44 7.61 7.28 10.92
C LYS A 44 8.39 8.51 11.37
N SER A 45 9.38 9.00 10.62
CA SER A 45 10.15 10.16 11.06
C SER A 45 10.77 10.94 9.90
N ARG A 46 10.99 12.25 10.11
CA ARG A 46 11.67 13.12 9.14
C ARG A 46 13.08 12.61 8.81
N ARG A 47 13.79 12.01 9.78
CA ARG A 47 15.11 11.40 9.55
C ARG A 47 15.02 10.17 8.64
N ALA A 48 14.01 9.32 8.83
CA ALA A 48 13.77 8.19 7.93
C ALA A 48 13.40 8.67 6.53
N PHE A 49 12.53 9.68 6.42
CA PHE A 49 12.17 10.30 5.15
C PHE A 49 13.38 10.91 4.43
N ARG A 50 14.23 11.69 5.10
CA ARG A 50 15.47 12.23 4.50
C ARG A 50 16.40 11.12 3.99
N ARG A 51 16.49 9.99 4.69
CA ARG A 51 17.27 8.83 4.20
C ARG A 51 16.63 8.20 2.97
N LEU A 52 15.30 8.11 2.94
CA LEU A 52 14.55 7.62 1.79
C LEU A 52 14.78 8.49 0.55
N VAL A 53 14.65 9.82 0.68
CA VAL A 53 14.89 10.78 -0.41
C VAL A 53 16.34 10.71 -0.92
N ARG A 54 17.32 10.54 -0.04
CA ARG A 54 18.72 10.35 -0.47
C ARG A 54 18.97 9.06 -1.24
N ARG A 55 18.21 8.01 -0.96
CA ARG A 55 18.30 6.73 -1.66
C ARG A 55 17.57 6.77 -3.00
N ASP A 56 16.42 7.44 -3.02
CA ASP A 56 15.58 7.60 -4.19
C ASP A 56 15.02 9.03 -4.23
N PRO A 57 15.62 9.90 -5.08
CA PRO A 57 15.21 11.30 -5.20
C PRO A 57 13.77 11.51 -5.65
N ALA A 58 13.11 10.51 -6.25
CA ALA A 58 11.70 10.63 -6.65
C ALA A 58 10.77 10.89 -5.45
N TYR A 59 11.18 10.50 -4.23
CA TYR A 59 10.42 10.81 -3.02
C TYR A 59 10.51 12.28 -2.57
N ALA A 60 11.38 13.10 -3.18
CA ALA A 60 11.54 14.50 -2.82
C ALA A 60 10.27 15.34 -3.07
N MET A 61 9.38 14.91 -3.97
CA MET A 61 8.10 15.57 -4.26
C MET A 61 7.05 15.43 -3.15
N PHE A 62 7.36 14.70 -2.07
CA PHE A 62 6.45 14.52 -0.95
C PHE A 62 6.84 15.40 0.24
N ARG A 63 5.86 16.10 0.81
CA ARG A 63 6.03 16.88 2.04
C ARG A 63 5.31 16.22 3.21
N PRO A 64 5.97 15.99 4.35
CA PRO A 64 5.30 15.50 5.55
C PRO A 64 4.35 16.56 6.09
N VAL A 65 3.09 16.19 6.31
CA VAL A 65 2.04 17.10 6.80
C VAL A 65 1.83 16.92 8.29
N ASP A 66 1.59 15.69 8.73
CA ASP A 66 1.33 15.35 10.13
C ASP A 66 1.67 13.88 10.44
N ARG A 67 1.12 13.37 11.55
CA ARG A 67 1.15 11.95 11.90
C ARG A 67 -0.27 11.41 12.07
N ASN A 68 -0.49 10.17 11.66
CA ASN A 68 -1.71 9.46 11.98
C ASN A 68 -1.71 8.94 13.44
N GLY A 69 -2.83 8.37 13.91
CA GLY A 69 -2.96 7.81 15.26
C GLY A 69 -2.00 6.65 15.59
N ARG A 70 -1.31 6.09 14.59
CA ARG A 70 -0.28 5.03 14.75
C ARG A 70 1.15 5.61 14.76
N GLY A 71 1.27 6.94 14.74
CA GLY A 71 2.54 7.69 14.74
C GLY A 71 3.27 7.70 13.39
N GLU A 72 2.63 7.31 12.30
CA GLU A 72 3.19 7.26 10.95
C GLU A 72 3.09 8.63 10.29
N LEU A 73 4.11 9.04 9.54
CA LEU A 73 4.03 10.31 8.82
C LEU A 73 3.06 10.17 7.65
N ARG A 74 2.15 11.14 7.53
CA ARG A 74 1.37 11.34 6.32
C ARG A 74 2.02 12.42 5.48
N PHE A 75 1.96 12.23 4.17
CA PHE A 75 2.59 13.13 3.22
C PHE A 75 1.57 13.66 2.24
N THR A 76 1.83 14.85 1.70
CA THR A 76 1.15 15.37 0.51
C THR A 76 2.17 15.45 -0.64
N CYS A 77 1.70 15.35 -1.87
CA CYS A 77 2.50 15.47 -3.09
C CYS A 77 2.48 16.91 -3.61
N ASP A 78 3.63 17.42 -4.02
CA ASP A 78 3.76 18.76 -4.60
C ASP A 78 3.13 18.88 -6.00
N ASN A 79 2.81 17.74 -6.62
CA ASN A 79 2.12 17.68 -7.91
C ASN A 79 0.60 17.52 -7.76
N LEU A 80 0.03 17.76 -6.58
CA LEU A 80 -1.42 17.89 -6.42
C LEU A 80 -1.86 19.28 -6.88
N GLY A 81 -2.62 19.33 -7.97
CA GLY A 81 -3.19 20.55 -8.52
C GLY A 81 -4.30 21.13 -7.65
N GLY A 82 -4.62 22.40 -7.87
CA GLY A 82 -5.73 23.08 -7.17
C GLY A 82 -7.11 22.53 -7.52
N ASP A 83 -7.22 21.79 -8.62
CA ASP A 83 -8.41 21.03 -9.04
C ASP A 83 -8.51 19.65 -8.35
N GLY A 84 -7.58 19.34 -7.45
CA GLY A 84 -7.50 18.06 -6.77
C GLY A 84 -6.93 16.92 -7.64
N ARG A 85 -6.34 17.20 -8.81
CA ARG A 85 -5.79 16.16 -9.70
C ARG A 85 -4.27 16.18 -9.75
N CYS A 86 -3.67 15.07 -10.19
CA CYS A 86 -2.21 15.00 -10.35
C CYS A 86 -1.77 15.76 -11.61
N THR A 87 -0.95 16.79 -11.45
CA THR A 87 -0.48 17.64 -12.56
C THR A 87 0.53 16.95 -13.48
N ILE A 88 1.16 15.86 -13.02
CA ILE A 88 2.15 15.08 -13.79
C ILE A 88 1.68 13.66 -14.10
N HIS A 89 0.36 13.43 -14.17
CA HIS A 89 -0.23 12.09 -14.29
C HIS A 89 0.47 11.20 -15.34
N ASP A 90 0.74 11.71 -16.53
CA ASP A 90 1.30 10.91 -17.62
C ASP A 90 2.81 10.65 -17.44
N ARG A 91 3.48 11.51 -16.69
CA ARG A 91 4.92 11.44 -16.38
C ARG A 91 5.19 10.97 -14.95
N ARG A 92 4.20 10.38 -14.28
CA ARG A 92 4.31 9.88 -12.91
C ARG A 92 5.53 8.95 -12.75
N PRO A 93 6.33 9.11 -11.68
CA PRO A 93 7.42 8.18 -11.39
C PRO A 93 6.87 6.80 -11.03
N GLN A 94 7.73 5.78 -11.07
CA GLN A 94 7.33 4.39 -10.88
C GLN A 94 6.59 4.17 -9.55
N LEU A 95 7.03 4.79 -8.45
CA LEU A 95 6.35 4.68 -7.15
C LEU A 95 4.87 5.10 -7.19
N CYS A 96 4.51 6.04 -8.07
CA CYS A 96 3.13 6.49 -8.24
C CYS A 96 2.34 5.56 -9.16
N ARG A 97 3.01 4.92 -10.13
CA ARG A 97 2.40 3.90 -11.00
C ARG A 97 2.16 2.59 -10.24
N ASP A 98 3.02 2.29 -9.27
CA ASP A 98 2.90 1.16 -8.35
C ASP A 98 1.86 1.40 -7.24
N TYR A 99 1.20 2.56 -7.21
CA TYR A 99 0.12 2.83 -6.27
C TYR A 99 -1.20 2.24 -6.80
N PRO A 100 -1.98 1.56 -5.94
CA PRO A 100 -1.61 1.13 -4.60
C PRO A 100 -0.72 -0.12 -4.64
N SER A 101 0.07 -0.33 -3.58
CA SER A 101 0.92 -1.51 -3.47
C SER A 101 0.43 -2.43 -2.35
N VAL A 102 0.60 -3.74 -2.53
CA VAL A 102 0.27 -4.74 -1.50
C VAL A 102 1.04 -4.49 -0.20
N ALA A 103 2.28 -3.98 -0.28
CA ALA A 103 3.07 -3.60 0.88
C ALA A 103 2.43 -2.46 1.69
N MET A 104 1.82 -1.47 1.03
CA MET A 104 1.07 -0.40 1.68
C MET A 104 -0.15 -0.95 2.40
N VAL A 105 -0.95 -1.78 1.73
CA VAL A 105 -2.15 -2.38 2.31
C VAL A 105 -1.80 -3.25 3.52
N ARG A 106 -0.75 -4.06 3.42
CA ARG A 106 -0.26 -4.90 4.54
C ARG A 106 0.27 -4.08 5.72
N ALA A 107 0.78 -2.89 5.46
CA ALA A 107 1.16 -1.95 6.51
C ALA A 107 -0.07 -1.25 7.15
N GLY A 108 -1.28 -1.62 6.74
CA GLY A 108 -2.53 -1.05 7.22
C GLY A 108 -2.87 0.29 6.57
N GLY A 109 -2.34 0.55 5.37
CA GLY A 109 -2.80 1.65 4.53
C GLY A 109 -4.14 1.32 3.88
N GLU A 110 -4.99 2.33 3.80
CA GLU A 110 -6.37 2.19 3.30
C GLU A 110 -6.52 2.94 1.97
N LEU A 111 -7.41 2.45 1.11
CA LEU A 111 -7.81 3.17 -0.09
C LEU A 111 -8.92 4.16 0.26
N PRO A 112 -8.81 5.43 -0.15
CA PRO A 112 -9.88 6.40 -0.03
C PRO A 112 -11.15 5.94 -0.75
N ALA A 113 -12.32 6.36 -0.28
CA ALA A 113 -13.61 5.89 -0.81
C ALA A 113 -13.82 6.26 -2.29
N GLU A 114 -13.24 7.39 -2.71
CA GLU A 114 -13.23 7.91 -4.07
C GLU A 114 -12.22 7.22 -4.99
N CYS A 115 -11.38 6.32 -4.46
CA CYS A 115 -10.38 5.60 -5.23
C CYS A 115 -11.02 4.41 -5.97
N SER A 116 -10.79 4.31 -7.28
CA SER A 116 -11.31 3.23 -8.13
C SER A 116 -10.54 1.91 -8.02
N TYR A 117 -9.38 1.91 -7.38
CA TYR A 117 -8.65 0.68 -7.10
C TYR A 117 -9.39 -0.16 -6.05
N GLN A 118 -9.27 -1.48 -6.19
CA GLN A 118 -9.82 -2.43 -5.23
C GLN A 118 -8.73 -3.37 -4.74
N VAL A 119 -8.81 -3.74 -3.46
CA VAL A 119 -7.99 -4.79 -2.87
C VAL A 119 -8.86 -6.02 -2.76
N VAL A 120 -8.53 -7.08 -3.50
CA VAL A 120 -9.30 -8.32 -3.51
C VAL A 120 -8.42 -9.51 -3.14
N PRO A 121 -8.98 -10.58 -2.57
CA PRO A 121 -8.25 -11.83 -2.39
C PRO A 121 -7.80 -12.41 -3.74
N LEU A 122 -6.56 -12.90 -3.83
CA LEU A 122 -6.03 -13.63 -4.99
C LEU A 122 -6.80 -14.92 -5.25
N GLN A 123 -7.27 -15.56 -4.17
CA GLN A 123 -8.12 -16.73 -4.21
C GLN A 123 -9.42 -16.41 -3.51
N ASP A 124 -10.52 -16.66 -4.20
CA ASP A 124 -11.83 -16.54 -3.61
C ASP A 124 -12.00 -17.57 -2.49
N PHE A 125 -12.53 -17.12 -1.35
CA PHE A 125 -12.68 -17.98 -0.17
C PHE A 125 -13.62 -19.15 -0.42
N ARG A 126 -14.64 -18.98 -1.27
CA ARG A 126 -15.56 -20.06 -1.65
C ARG A 126 -14.83 -21.15 -2.42
N THR A 127 -13.96 -20.77 -3.36
CA THR A 127 -13.13 -21.74 -4.10
C THR A 127 -12.25 -22.56 -3.16
N LEU A 128 -11.65 -21.91 -2.15
CA LEU A 128 -10.85 -22.61 -1.14
C LEU A 128 -11.71 -23.55 -0.28
N LEU A 129 -12.91 -23.12 0.12
CA LEU A 129 -13.86 -23.95 0.88
C LEU A 129 -14.31 -25.18 0.08
N GLU A 130 -14.64 -25.00 -1.20
CA GLU A 130 -15.05 -26.09 -2.09
C GLU A 130 -13.91 -27.10 -2.29
N ALA A 131 -12.67 -26.62 -2.48
CA ALA A 131 -11.49 -27.49 -2.60
C ALA A 131 -11.14 -28.24 -1.29
N ALA A 132 -11.51 -27.69 -0.13
CA ALA A 132 -11.25 -28.28 1.18
C ALA A 132 -12.34 -29.27 1.63
N ARG A 133 -13.45 -29.40 0.90
CA ARG A 133 -14.49 -30.39 1.23
C ARG A 133 -13.94 -31.82 1.04
N PRO A 134 -14.13 -32.72 2.03
CA PRO A 134 -13.74 -34.11 1.87
C PRO A 134 -14.50 -34.72 0.67
N ARG A 135 -13.79 -35.54 -0.10
CA ARG A 135 -14.40 -36.36 -1.15
C ARG A 135 -14.89 -37.64 -0.49
N ASP A 136 -16.19 -37.88 -0.59
CA ASP A 136 -16.82 -39.14 -0.18
C ASP A 136 -16.36 -40.32 -1.05
#